data_AF-A0A1C6ELK8-F1
#
_entry.id   AF-A0A1C6ELK8-F1
#
_cell.length_a   1.000
_cell.length_b   1.000
_cell.length_c   1.000
_cell.angle_alpha   90.00
_cell.angle_beta   90.00
_cell.angle_gamma   90.00
#
_symmetry.space_group_name_H-M   'P 1'
#
loop_
_entity.id
_entity.type
_entity.pdbx_description
1 polymer ?
#
loop_
_entity_poly.entity_id
_entity_poly.type
_entity_poly.pdbx_seq_one_letter_code
_entity_poly.pdbx_strand_id
1 'polypeptide(L)'
;MKVKKLLTVLLAASCLTSAFTMSVTPVNAFSPKTIISVVDVPEFSDEPYVEINGNKPYFTDSDITTDTFEIYSELDSLGRCGIAYANVCTDIMPTEPRGEIGSVKPSGWHSVKYDCVDGKYLYNRCHLIGYQLAGENANEKNLITGTRYLNIDGMLPFENAVDDYVDETDNHVLYRVTPDFEDNNLVADGVQIEAYSVEDNGEGICYNVYCYNAQPGIEIDYKTGSSSLASSTVSATGVKGDANGDGYLRASDAAFIAKKLAEAAISGNSVTIAKYPNADYNNDGKITAADSAAIAKYLASKNVPVVTTTKKTTTPTTKTTVKTTKKTTTTTVKSVPSVVYITKTGKRYHYNSKCNGGTYYECSYADAIKKGLTPCNKCVK
;
A
#
# COMPACT_ATOMS: atom_id res chain seq x y z
N MET A 1 -18.97 70.01 60.53
CA MET A 1 -18.84 69.65 59.10
C MET A 1 -17.37 69.66 58.71
N LYS A 2 -16.94 68.71 57.85
CA LYS A 2 -15.59 68.54 57.27
C LYS A 2 -14.42 68.42 58.27
N VAL A 3 -14.03 67.16 58.52
CA VAL A 3 -12.83 66.78 59.28
C VAL A 3 -11.56 67.05 58.47
N LYS A 4 -10.45 67.30 59.16
CA LYS A 4 -9.14 67.71 58.62
C LYS A 4 -8.54 66.66 57.67
N LYS A 5 -7.92 67.11 56.57
CA LYS A 5 -6.93 66.30 55.84
C LYS A 5 -5.72 66.09 56.74
N LEU A 6 -5.31 64.83 56.94
CA LEU A 6 -4.04 64.50 57.56
C LEU A 6 -3.00 64.23 56.46
N LEU A 7 -1.84 64.87 56.60
CA LEU A 7 -0.66 64.64 55.79
C LEU A 7 0.04 63.37 56.29
N THR A 8 0.44 62.46 55.41
CA THR A 8 1.30 61.32 55.77
C THR A 8 2.49 61.27 54.81
N VAL A 9 3.64 60.93 55.38
CA VAL A 9 4.98 61.22 54.85
C VAL A 9 5.47 60.15 53.89
N LEU A 10 6.20 60.57 52.84
CA LEU A 10 7.00 59.69 51.99
C LEU A 10 8.08 58.97 52.82
N LEU A 11 8.13 57.64 52.73
CA LEU A 11 9.36 56.90 53.02
C LEU A 11 9.67 56.01 51.82
N ALA A 12 10.69 56.37 51.06
CA ALA A 12 11.14 55.61 49.90
C ALA A 12 12.05 54.46 50.36
N ALA A 13 11.59 53.22 50.17
CA ALA A 13 12.42 52.02 50.31
C ALA A 13 12.73 51.46 48.91
N SER A 14 13.93 51.72 48.40
CA SER A 14 14.40 51.21 47.12
C SER A 14 14.75 49.73 47.22
N CYS A 15 13.77 48.86 46.98
CA CYS A 15 14.01 47.42 46.87
C CYS A 15 14.53 47.10 45.45
N LEU A 16 15.82 46.77 45.33
CA LEU A 16 16.38 46.28 44.07
C LEU A 16 15.87 44.85 43.82
N THR A 17 14.84 44.71 42.99
CA THR A 17 14.41 43.42 42.48
C THR A 17 15.37 42.92 41.41
N SER A 18 16.31 42.06 41.81
CA SER A 18 17.06 41.20 40.88
C SER A 18 16.08 40.22 40.23
N ALA A 19 15.53 40.61 39.07
CA ALA A 19 14.75 39.71 38.23
C ALA A 19 15.70 38.70 37.57
N PHE A 20 15.94 37.57 38.24
CA PHE A 20 16.61 36.43 37.64
C PHE A 20 15.66 35.79 36.61
N THR A 21 15.71 36.28 35.37
CA THR A 21 14.98 35.69 34.26
C THR A 21 15.56 34.32 33.97
N MET A 22 14.86 33.27 34.39
CA MET A 22 15.08 31.92 33.89
C MET A 22 14.79 31.95 32.39
N SER A 23 15.84 31.99 31.58
CA SER A 23 15.75 31.81 30.13
C SER A 23 15.31 30.37 29.86
N VAL A 24 14.00 30.13 29.88
CA VAL A 24 13.40 28.97 29.21
C VAL A 24 13.73 29.13 27.73
N THR A 25 14.78 28.43 27.30
CA THR A 25 15.01 28.21 25.87
C THR A 25 13.77 27.50 25.34
N PRO A 26 13.04 28.08 24.36
CA PRO A 26 11.97 27.33 23.72
C PRO A 26 12.60 26.07 23.11
N VAL A 27 12.07 24.91 23.48
CA VAL A 27 12.38 23.65 22.79
C VAL A 27 12.15 23.92 21.31
N ASN A 28 13.11 23.55 20.46
CA ASN A 28 13.09 23.86 19.04
C ASN A 28 11.70 23.57 18.46
N ALA A 29 10.99 24.63 18.06
CA ALA A 29 9.80 24.47 17.24
C ALA A 29 10.25 23.70 15.99
N PHE A 30 9.60 22.56 15.74
CA PHE A 30 9.86 21.76 14.55
C PHE A 30 9.59 22.64 13.34
N SER A 31 10.65 23.16 12.71
CA SER A 31 10.51 23.86 11.45
C SER A 31 9.88 22.88 10.45
N PRO A 32 8.78 23.22 9.76
CA PRO A 32 8.15 22.34 8.78
C PRO A 32 9.10 22.16 7.60
N LYS A 33 9.98 21.15 7.74
CA LYS A 33 11.11 20.91 6.86
C LYS A 33 10.62 20.13 5.65
N THR A 34 10.29 20.90 4.62
CA THR A 34 9.94 20.42 3.28
C THR A 34 8.64 19.63 3.25
N ILE A 35 7.58 20.28 2.75
CA ILE A 35 6.44 19.57 2.19
C ILE A 35 7.01 18.75 1.02
N ILE A 36 7.14 17.43 1.21
CA ILE A 36 7.56 16.54 0.12
C ILE A 36 6.36 16.48 -0.81
N SER A 37 6.37 17.31 -1.86
CA SER A 37 5.43 17.17 -2.95
C SER A 37 5.56 15.76 -3.51
N VAL A 38 4.48 14.98 -3.45
CA VAL A 38 4.40 13.59 -3.90
C VAL A 38 4.27 13.58 -5.43
N VAL A 39 5.28 14.10 -6.14
CA VAL A 39 5.19 14.43 -7.58
C VAL A 39 5.04 13.20 -8.49
N ASP A 40 5.45 12.02 -8.01
CA ASP A 40 5.57 10.80 -8.82
C ASP A 40 4.69 9.62 -8.33
N VAL A 41 3.61 9.87 -7.57
CA VAL A 41 2.62 8.80 -7.30
C VAL A 41 1.74 8.58 -8.52
N PRO A 42 1.68 7.37 -9.09
CA PRO A 42 0.78 7.06 -10.21
C PRO A 42 -0.69 7.09 -9.75
N GLU A 43 -1.60 7.28 -10.71
CA GLU A 43 -3.04 7.18 -10.46
C GLU A 43 -3.44 5.79 -9.90
N PHE A 44 -4.46 5.77 -9.05
CA PHE A 44 -5.00 4.56 -8.46
C PHE A 44 -5.47 3.56 -9.53
N SER A 45 -5.05 2.30 -9.42
CA SER A 45 -5.23 1.26 -10.45
C SER A 45 -5.76 -0.08 -9.92
N ASP A 46 -6.59 -0.02 -8.86
CA ASP A 46 -7.07 -1.16 -8.04
C ASP A 46 -5.98 -1.91 -7.23
N GLU A 47 -4.75 -1.38 -7.17
CA GLU A 47 -3.71 -1.85 -6.24
C GLU A 47 -3.72 -0.95 -4.98
N PRO A 48 -3.61 -1.52 -3.76
CA PRO A 48 -3.88 -0.79 -2.52
C PRO A 48 -2.77 0.21 -2.14
N TYR A 49 -1.56 -0.02 -2.63
CA TYR A 49 -0.41 0.84 -2.42
C TYR A 49 0.56 0.74 -3.60
N VAL A 50 1.55 1.63 -3.61
CA VAL A 50 2.70 1.58 -4.52
C VAL A 50 4.00 1.90 -3.76
N GLU A 51 5.11 1.27 -4.14
CA GLU A 51 6.44 1.63 -3.64
C GLU A 51 6.88 2.98 -4.23
N ILE A 52 7.33 3.90 -3.40
CA ILE A 52 7.87 5.20 -3.83
C ILE A 52 9.33 5.36 -3.37
N ASN A 53 10.07 6.29 -3.99
CA ASN A 53 11.50 6.51 -3.72
C ASN A 53 12.38 5.23 -3.83
N GLY A 54 11.99 4.27 -4.68
CA GLY A 54 12.67 2.97 -4.77
C GLY A 54 12.52 2.11 -3.50
N ASN A 55 11.39 2.24 -2.81
CA ASN A 55 11.05 1.63 -1.53
C ASN A 55 12.04 1.98 -0.39
N LYS A 56 12.51 3.24 -0.35
CA LYS A 56 13.44 3.74 0.68
C LYS A 56 12.88 4.95 1.41
N PRO A 57 12.88 4.96 2.76
CA PRO A 57 12.42 6.13 3.51
C PRO A 57 13.37 7.31 3.35
N TYR A 58 12.88 8.52 3.63
CA TYR A 58 13.64 9.77 3.63
C TYR A 58 14.25 10.11 5.00
N PHE A 59 14.31 9.15 5.94
CA PHE A 59 15.05 9.32 7.18
C PHE A 59 16.52 9.61 6.91
N THR A 60 17.08 10.51 7.70
CA THR A 60 18.49 10.92 7.67
C THR A 60 19.23 10.35 8.87
N ASP A 61 20.56 10.33 8.83
CA ASP A 61 21.40 9.89 9.96
C ASP A 61 21.08 10.63 11.29
N SER A 62 20.51 11.85 11.22
CA SER A 62 20.06 12.62 12.39
C SER A 62 18.67 12.26 12.92
N ASP A 63 17.89 11.47 12.17
CA ASP A 63 16.61 10.92 12.61
C ASP A 63 16.80 9.58 13.34
N ILE A 64 17.88 8.85 13.06
CA ILE A 64 18.19 7.53 13.63
C ILE A 64 18.53 7.65 15.12
N THR A 65 17.65 7.11 15.97
CA THR A 65 17.82 7.04 17.42
C THR A 65 17.10 5.81 17.99
N THR A 66 17.50 5.36 19.18
CA THR A 66 16.75 4.41 20.02
C THR A 66 16.02 5.13 21.16
N ASP A 67 15.87 6.45 21.09
CA ASP A 67 15.03 7.20 22.02
C ASP A 67 13.55 6.94 21.70
N THR A 68 12.77 6.54 22.69
CA THR A 68 11.33 6.34 22.59
C THR A 68 10.61 7.68 22.39
N PHE A 69 9.81 7.82 21.32
CA PHE A 69 8.96 9.00 21.12
C PHE A 69 7.71 8.71 20.28
N GLU A 70 6.71 9.56 20.48
CA GLU A 70 5.55 9.73 19.59
C GLU A 70 5.31 11.23 19.37
N ILE A 71 5.05 11.61 18.12
CA ILE A 71 4.81 12.99 17.70
C ILE A 71 3.62 12.99 16.74
N TYR A 72 2.54 13.65 17.15
CA TYR A 72 1.36 13.90 16.30
C TYR A 72 1.27 15.39 16.02
N SER A 73 1.25 15.75 14.74
CA SER A 73 1.10 17.15 14.31
C SER A 73 -0.21 17.75 14.81
N GLU A 74 -0.22 19.06 15.08
CA GLU A 74 -1.48 19.78 15.27
C GLU A 74 -2.37 19.65 14.02
N LEU A 75 -3.68 19.69 14.22
CA LEU A 75 -4.62 19.77 13.11
C LEU A 75 -4.44 21.11 12.36
N ASP A 76 -4.57 21.09 11.04
CA ASP A 76 -4.47 22.31 10.23
C ASP A 76 -5.73 23.19 10.33
N SER A 77 -5.77 24.32 9.61
CA SER A 77 -6.91 25.24 9.65
C SER A 77 -8.22 24.68 9.05
N LEU A 78 -8.20 23.49 8.46
CA LEU A 78 -9.38 22.74 7.99
C LEU A 78 -9.71 21.55 8.90
N GLY A 79 -8.99 21.36 10.01
CA GLY A 79 -9.17 20.25 10.93
C GLY A 79 -8.57 18.93 10.43
N ARG A 80 -7.62 18.98 9.49
CA ARG A 80 -6.98 17.80 8.88
C ARG A 80 -5.77 17.38 9.71
N CYS A 81 -5.52 16.08 9.84
CA CYS A 81 -4.32 15.57 10.49
C CYS A 81 -3.07 15.93 9.67
N GLY A 82 -2.00 16.32 10.35
CA GLY A 82 -0.66 16.40 9.76
C GLY A 82 0.10 15.08 9.91
N ILE A 83 1.43 15.16 9.87
CA ILE A 83 2.34 14.03 10.03
C ILE A 83 2.19 13.40 11.43
N ALA A 84 2.14 12.07 11.49
CA ALA A 84 2.38 11.28 12.68
C ALA A 84 3.75 10.60 12.57
N TYR A 85 4.56 10.64 13.63
CA TYR A 85 5.93 10.12 13.64
C TYR A 85 6.26 9.52 15.01
N ALA A 86 6.71 8.26 15.03
CA ALA A 86 7.12 7.58 16.25
C ALA A 86 8.41 6.79 16.05
N ASN A 87 9.06 6.44 17.16
CA ASN A 87 10.04 5.36 17.21
C ASN A 87 9.38 4.18 17.90
N VAL A 88 8.82 3.27 17.10
CA VAL A 88 7.98 2.17 17.56
C VAL A 88 8.82 1.12 18.26
N CYS A 89 8.47 0.83 19.51
CA CYS A 89 9.11 -0.14 20.39
C CYS A 89 8.13 -0.61 21.47
N THR A 90 8.50 -1.65 22.21
CA THR A 90 7.67 -2.28 23.24
C THR A 90 7.18 -1.32 24.34
N ASP A 91 7.91 -0.23 24.63
CA ASP A 91 7.53 0.81 25.60
C ASP A 91 6.25 1.62 25.23
N ILE A 92 5.93 1.79 23.94
CA ILE A 92 4.74 2.54 23.49
C ILE A 92 3.62 1.63 22.96
N MET A 93 3.90 0.35 22.77
CA MET A 93 2.88 -0.63 22.36
C MET A 93 1.78 -0.82 23.43
N PRO A 94 0.55 -1.17 23.03
CA PRO A 94 -0.58 -1.26 23.94
C PRO A 94 -0.43 -2.41 24.94
N THR A 95 -0.58 -2.10 26.22
CA THR A 95 -0.64 -3.08 27.32
C THR A 95 -2.06 -3.50 27.69
N GLU A 96 -3.07 -2.91 27.04
CA GLU A 96 -4.50 -3.12 27.29
C GLU A 96 -5.26 -3.35 25.96
N PRO A 97 -6.55 -3.76 25.97
CA PRO A 97 -7.37 -3.85 24.76
C PRO A 97 -7.76 -2.47 24.18
N ARG A 98 -7.86 -2.39 22.85
CA ARG A 98 -8.34 -1.19 22.12
C ARG A 98 -9.73 -0.75 22.59
N GLY A 99 -9.85 0.54 22.92
CA GLY A 99 -11.08 1.19 23.35
C GLY A 99 -11.95 1.71 22.19
N GLU A 100 -13.07 2.34 22.55
CA GLU A 100 -13.96 2.97 21.57
C GLU A 100 -13.41 4.31 21.05
N ILE A 101 -13.35 4.46 19.72
CA ILE A 101 -12.96 5.70 19.04
C ILE A 101 -14.14 6.41 18.36
N GLY A 102 -15.38 6.02 18.70
CA GLY A 102 -16.60 6.42 17.99
C GLY A 102 -16.94 7.91 18.07
N SER A 103 -16.42 8.61 19.08
CA SER A 103 -16.58 10.05 19.32
C SER A 103 -15.90 10.90 18.26
N VAL A 104 -14.68 10.54 17.83
CA VAL A 104 -13.87 11.33 16.90
C VAL A 104 -14.55 11.43 15.54
N LYS A 105 -14.45 12.61 14.92
CA LYS A 105 -14.96 12.93 13.56
C LYS A 105 -13.86 13.67 12.80
N PRO A 106 -13.01 12.95 12.06
CA PRO A 106 -11.97 13.58 11.25
C PRO A 106 -12.55 14.53 10.19
N SER A 107 -11.69 15.30 9.54
CA SER A 107 -12.04 16.08 8.35
C SER A 107 -12.76 15.21 7.29
N GLY A 108 -13.82 15.75 6.68
CA GLY A 108 -14.64 15.04 5.68
C GLY A 108 -15.54 13.92 6.22
N TRP A 109 -15.50 13.63 7.53
CA TRP A 109 -16.17 12.46 8.10
C TRP A 109 -17.69 12.46 7.95
N HIS A 110 -18.22 11.37 7.39
CA HIS A 110 -19.61 10.97 7.56
C HIS A 110 -19.80 9.45 7.41
N SER A 111 -20.94 8.95 7.88
CA SER A 111 -21.28 7.52 7.74
C SER A 111 -21.98 7.26 6.40
N VAL A 112 -21.35 6.51 5.51
CA VAL A 112 -21.93 6.06 4.23
C VAL A 112 -21.73 4.56 4.03
N LYS A 113 -22.62 3.90 3.28
CA LYS A 113 -22.64 2.44 3.11
C LYS A 113 -22.83 1.99 1.66
N TYR A 114 -22.15 0.90 1.31
CA TYR A 114 -22.26 0.22 0.02
C TYR A 114 -22.20 -1.29 0.22
N ASP A 115 -23.00 -2.05 -0.54
CA ASP A 115 -23.03 -3.52 -0.44
C ASP A 115 -21.78 -4.20 -1.04
N CYS A 116 -20.98 -3.48 -1.84
CA CYS A 116 -19.71 -3.96 -2.41
C CYS A 116 -18.50 -3.79 -1.48
N VAL A 117 -18.65 -3.13 -0.33
CA VAL A 117 -17.58 -2.89 0.65
C VAL A 117 -17.72 -3.89 1.80
N ASP A 118 -16.61 -4.51 2.22
CA ASP A 118 -16.61 -5.40 3.38
C ASP A 118 -17.04 -4.65 4.66
N GLY A 119 -17.88 -5.28 5.49
CA GLY A 119 -18.54 -4.62 6.61
C GLY A 119 -19.56 -3.52 6.22
N LYS A 120 -19.75 -3.25 4.92
CA LYS A 120 -20.63 -2.26 4.29
C LYS A 120 -20.31 -0.78 4.52
N TYR A 121 -19.53 -0.40 5.53
CA TYR A 121 -19.18 1.00 5.76
C TYR A 121 -17.99 1.39 4.89
N LEU A 122 -18.11 2.50 4.13
CA LEU A 122 -16.97 3.00 3.32
C LEU A 122 -15.84 3.50 4.21
N TYR A 123 -16.16 4.38 5.15
CA TYR A 123 -15.17 5.09 5.95
C TYR A 123 -14.96 4.47 7.34
N ASN A 124 -13.69 4.23 7.64
CA ASN A 124 -13.17 3.96 8.96
C ASN A 124 -12.48 5.21 9.51
N ARG A 125 -12.44 5.32 10.85
CA ARG A 125 -11.49 6.23 11.50
C ARG A 125 -10.15 5.53 11.42
N CYS A 126 -9.41 5.84 10.37
CA CYS A 126 -8.16 5.19 10.05
C CYS A 126 -7.07 5.84 10.89
N HIS A 127 -6.38 5.02 11.68
CA HIS A 127 -5.21 5.43 12.42
C HIS A 127 -4.08 5.79 11.44
N LEU A 128 -3.28 6.82 11.75
CA LEU A 128 -2.02 7.08 11.01
C LEU A 128 -0.91 6.20 11.56
N ILE A 129 -0.80 6.13 12.89
CA ILE A 129 -0.03 5.11 13.60
C ILE A 129 -1.04 4.20 14.29
N GLY A 130 -1.13 2.96 13.81
CA GLY A 130 -2.06 1.94 14.30
C GLY A 130 -1.96 1.71 15.81
N TYR A 131 -3.11 1.40 16.42
CA TYR A 131 -3.20 1.14 17.87
C TYR A 131 -2.17 0.11 18.37
N GLN A 132 -1.88 -0.92 17.58
CA GLN A 132 -0.89 -1.96 17.93
C GLN A 132 0.54 -1.42 18.06
N LEU A 133 0.87 -0.32 17.37
CA LEU A 133 2.22 0.25 17.34
C LEU A 133 2.47 1.29 18.44
N ALA A 134 1.41 1.94 18.97
CA ALA A 134 1.56 3.12 19.83
C ALA A 134 0.47 3.29 20.91
N GLY A 135 -0.45 2.34 21.08
CA GLY A 135 -1.47 2.38 22.14
C GLY A 135 -2.51 3.52 22.07
N GLU A 136 -2.40 4.43 21.11
CA GLU A 136 -3.26 5.61 21.00
C GLU A 136 -4.66 5.26 20.51
N ASN A 137 -5.68 5.56 21.33
CA ASN A 137 -7.08 5.24 21.02
C ASN A 137 -7.76 6.38 20.22
N ALA A 138 -8.43 7.30 20.92
CA ALA A 138 -9.33 8.30 20.35
C ALA A 138 -8.62 9.66 20.12
N ASN A 139 -7.37 9.63 19.68
CA ASN A 139 -6.57 10.82 19.43
C ASN A 139 -6.97 11.48 18.10
N GLU A 140 -7.53 12.69 18.18
CA GLU A 140 -8.03 13.42 17.02
C GLU A 140 -6.92 13.79 16.01
N LYS A 141 -5.65 13.81 16.43
CA LYS A 141 -4.46 14.09 15.59
C LYS A 141 -3.89 12.84 14.90
N ASN A 142 -4.40 11.65 15.24
CA ASN A 142 -3.95 10.36 14.72
C ASN A 142 -5.07 9.65 13.92
N LEU A 143 -6.17 10.32 13.58
CA LEU A 143 -7.35 9.70 12.97
C LEU A 143 -7.82 10.48 11.73
N ILE A 144 -7.76 9.84 10.56
CA ILE A 144 -8.30 10.39 9.30
C ILE A 144 -9.59 9.67 8.86
N THR A 145 -10.34 10.31 7.95
CA THR A 145 -11.40 9.66 7.19
C THR A 145 -10.75 8.78 6.13
N GLY A 146 -10.49 7.51 6.46
CA GLY A 146 -9.88 6.54 5.55
C GLY A 146 -10.90 5.53 5.05
N THR A 147 -10.77 5.03 3.81
CA THR A 147 -11.63 3.95 3.32
C THR A 147 -11.35 2.63 4.04
N ARG A 148 -12.31 1.70 3.99
CA ARG A 148 -12.14 0.32 4.46
C ARG A 148 -10.94 -0.35 3.77
N TYR A 149 -10.78 -0.11 2.48
CA TYR A 149 -9.69 -0.62 1.66
C TYR A 149 -8.32 -0.05 2.05
N LEU A 150 -8.19 1.28 2.24
CA LEU A 150 -6.97 1.88 2.79
C LEU A 150 -6.61 1.25 4.14
N ASN A 151 -7.57 1.17 5.05
CA ASN A 151 -7.34 0.68 6.41
C ASN A 151 -6.92 -0.80 6.45
N ILE A 152 -7.37 -1.65 5.52
CA ILE A 152 -7.19 -3.12 5.63
C ILE A 152 -6.23 -3.68 4.59
N ASP A 153 -6.33 -3.24 3.35
CA ASP A 153 -5.49 -3.71 2.24
C ASP A 153 -4.30 -2.78 2.00
N GLY A 154 -4.45 -1.48 2.31
CA GLY A 154 -3.41 -0.45 2.17
C GLY A 154 -2.40 -0.41 3.33
N MET A 155 -2.84 -0.15 4.55
CA MET A 155 -1.96 0.14 5.70
C MET A 155 -1.60 -1.09 6.53
N LEU A 156 -2.60 -1.90 6.91
CA LEU A 156 -2.46 -3.00 7.86
C LEU A 156 -1.32 -4.02 7.53
N PRO A 157 -1.01 -4.35 6.27
CA PRO A 157 0.13 -5.23 5.97
C PRO A 157 1.48 -4.67 6.42
N PHE A 158 1.65 -3.34 6.37
CA PHE A 158 2.84 -2.63 6.83
C PHE A 158 2.86 -2.48 8.35
N GLU A 159 1.71 -2.14 8.94
CA GLU A 159 1.57 -2.06 10.40
C GLU A 159 1.88 -3.41 11.06
N ASN A 160 1.42 -4.53 10.49
CA ASN A 160 1.74 -5.87 11.00
C ASN A 160 3.23 -6.21 10.85
N ALA A 161 3.90 -5.79 9.78
CA ALA A 161 5.32 -6.06 9.60
C ALA A 161 6.18 -5.36 10.67
N VAL A 162 5.80 -4.15 11.08
CA VAL A 162 6.45 -3.43 12.18
C VAL A 162 6.14 -4.06 13.53
N ASP A 163 4.88 -4.44 13.76
CA ASP A 163 4.41 -5.12 14.97
C ASP A 163 5.16 -6.45 15.20
N ASP A 164 5.16 -7.32 14.19
CA ASP A 164 5.89 -8.60 14.18
C ASP A 164 7.41 -8.40 14.38
N TYR A 165 8.00 -7.35 13.79
CA TYR A 165 9.43 -7.07 13.94
C TYR A 165 9.79 -6.70 15.38
N VAL A 166 9.02 -5.80 16.01
CA VAL A 166 9.27 -5.35 17.37
C VAL A 166 9.02 -6.48 18.38
N ASP A 167 7.96 -7.28 18.23
CA ASP A 167 7.72 -8.46 19.08
C ASP A 167 8.82 -9.53 18.95
N GLU A 168 9.33 -9.79 17.73
CA GLU A 168 10.39 -10.79 17.53
C GLU A 168 11.78 -10.34 17.98
N THR A 169 12.03 -9.04 18.17
CA THR A 169 13.39 -8.50 18.34
C THR A 169 13.63 -7.58 19.54
N ASP A 170 12.59 -6.94 20.09
CA ASP A 170 12.67 -5.86 21.10
C ASP A 170 13.48 -4.62 20.61
N ASN A 171 13.62 -4.48 19.28
CA ASN A 171 14.29 -3.35 18.61
C ASN A 171 13.32 -2.20 18.32
N HIS A 172 13.86 -1.07 17.83
CA HIS A 172 13.11 0.12 17.46
C HIS A 172 12.86 0.22 15.94
N VAL A 173 11.73 0.79 15.55
CA VAL A 173 11.41 1.16 14.16
C VAL A 173 10.99 2.62 14.08
N LEU A 174 11.78 3.44 13.40
CA LEU A 174 11.35 4.78 12.98
C LEU A 174 10.17 4.62 12.01
N TYR A 175 9.02 5.17 12.38
CA TYR A 175 7.77 4.99 11.64
C TYR A 175 7.08 6.34 11.46
N ARG A 176 6.97 6.80 10.20
CA ARG A 176 6.36 8.10 9.85
C ARG A 176 5.24 7.90 8.84
N VAL A 177 4.08 8.48 9.15
CA VAL A 177 2.92 8.48 8.26
C VAL A 177 2.51 9.92 7.96
N THR A 178 2.49 10.24 6.67
CA THR A 178 2.19 11.58 6.14
C THR A 178 0.91 11.50 5.31
N PRO A 179 -0.21 12.07 5.78
CA PRO A 179 -1.41 12.24 4.97
C PRO A 179 -1.14 13.15 3.78
N ASP A 180 -1.63 12.75 2.61
CA ASP A 180 -1.56 13.53 1.38
C ASP A 180 -2.94 14.11 1.07
N PHE A 181 -3.02 15.43 0.89
CA PHE A 181 -4.27 16.15 0.62
C PHE A 181 -4.06 17.10 -0.55
N GLU A 182 -4.78 16.89 -1.66
CA GLU A 182 -4.83 17.88 -2.74
C GLU A 182 -5.55 19.16 -2.26
N ASP A 183 -4.89 20.32 -2.44
CA ASP A 183 -5.39 21.65 -2.08
C ASP A 183 -6.09 21.73 -0.70
N ASN A 184 -7.41 21.93 -0.72
CA ASN A 184 -8.28 22.11 0.43
C ASN A 184 -9.20 20.89 0.63
N ASN A 185 -8.82 19.72 0.09
CA ASN A 185 -9.60 18.51 0.25
C ASN A 185 -9.64 18.11 1.73
N LEU A 186 -10.83 17.68 2.18
CA LEU A 186 -11.08 17.32 3.58
C LEU A 186 -10.81 15.84 3.85
N VAL A 187 -10.81 15.02 2.81
CA VAL A 187 -10.37 13.61 2.84
C VAL A 187 -9.03 13.54 2.12
N ALA A 188 -8.07 12.81 2.69
CA ALA A 188 -6.76 12.60 2.11
C ALA A 188 -6.89 11.75 0.84
N ASP A 189 -6.08 11.99 -0.18
CA ASP A 189 -5.99 11.18 -1.40
C ASP A 189 -5.26 9.84 -1.11
N GLY A 190 -4.39 9.85 -0.11
CA GLY A 190 -3.67 8.69 0.41
C GLY A 190 -2.85 9.02 1.65
N VAL A 191 -2.02 8.07 2.07
CA VAL A 191 -0.96 8.30 3.06
C VAL A 191 0.36 7.73 2.56
N GLN A 192 1.44 8.48 2.75
CA GLN A 192 2.79 7.93 2.67
C GLN A 192 3.15 7.26 4.00
N ILE A 193 3.68 6.03 3.96
CA ILE A 193 4.25 5.33 5.11
C ILE A 193 5.74 5.10 4.87
N GLU A 194 6.56 5.57 5.80
CA GLU A 194 8.01 5.37 5.85
C GLU A 194 8.37 4.58 7.11
N ALA A 195 9.13 3.49 6.96
CA ALA A 195 9.58 2.67 8.09
C ALA A 195 11.05 2.26 7.96
N TYR A 196 11.78 2.27 9.08
CA TYR A 196 13.19 1.88 9.16
C TYR A 196 13.54 1.30 10.53
N SER A 197 14.00 0.04 10.58
CA SER A 197 14.50 -0.59 11.80
C SER A 197 15.89 -0.08 12.19
N VAL A 198 16.05 0.31 13.45
CA VAL A 198 17.19 1.12 13.90
C VAL A 198 18.44 0.27 14.14
N GLU A 199 18.35 -0.75 15.00
CA GLU A 199 19.50 -1.52 15.50
C GLU A 199 20.16 -2.39 14.41
N ASP A 200 19.38 -2.84 13.42
CA ASP A 200 19.86 -3.64 12.29
C ASP A 200 20.13 -2.83 11.01
N ASN A 201 20.00 -1.50 11.07
CA ASN A 201 20.20 -0.57 9.95
C ASN A 201 19.26 -0.82 8.75
N GLY A 202 18.01 -1.20 9.02
CA GLY A 202 17.00 -1.47 8.01
C GLY A 202 17.12 -2.84 7.34
N GLU A 203 17.79 -3.82 7.97
CA GLU A 203 17.83 -5.20 7.46
C GLU A 203 16.49 -5.92 7.65
N GLY A 204 15.76 -5.64 8.74
CA GLY A 204 14.43 -6.17 9.01
C GLY A 204 13.30 -5.37 8.37
N ILE A 205 13.26 -4.05 8.65
CA ILE A 205 12.24 -3.12 8.17
C ILE A 205 12.91 -1.97 7.43
N CYS A 206 12.64 -1.83 6.13
CA CYS A 206 13.04 -0.67 5.36
C CYS A 206 12.09 -0.53 4.16
N TYR A 207 11.17 0.43 4.22
CA TYR A 207 10.23 0.70 3.14
C TYR A 207 9.75 2.15 3.10
N ASN A 208 9.23 2.53 1.93
CA ASN A 208 8.55 3.80 1.67
C ASN A 208 7.48 3.57 0.61
N VAL A 209 6.22 3.67 1.03
CA VAL A 209 5.05 3.30 0.22
C VAL A 209 4.01 4.41 0.29
N TYR A 210 3.20 4.52 -0.75
CA TYR A 210 1.99 5.34 -0.75
C TYR A 210 0.77 4.42 -0.79
N CYS A 211 -0.08 4.50 0.23
CA CYS A 211 -1.31 3.73 0.35
C CYS A 211 -2.50 4.61 -0.04
N TYR A 212 -3.26 4.19 -1.05
CA TYR A 212 -4.34 5.02 -1.63
C TYR A 212 -5.58 5.06 -0.74
N ASN A 213 -6.16 6.24 -0.52
CA ASN A 213 -7.44 6.40 0.17
C ASN A 213 -8.64 6.16 -0.76
N ALA A 214 -8.50 5.20 -1.67
CA ALA A 214 -9.50 4.82 -2.64
C ALA A 214 -10.33 3.61 -2.16
N GLN A 215 -11.39 3.26 -2.89
CA GLN A 215 -12.15 2.04 -2.66
C GLN A 215 -12.61 1.48 -4.02
N PRO A 216 -12.19 0.26 -4.42
CA PRO A 216 -12.62 -0.34 -5.67
C PRO A 216 -14.14 -0.33 -5.85
N GLY A 217 -14.61 0.24 -6.97
CA GLY A 217 -16.04 0.39 -7.29
C GLY A 217 -16.75 1.59 -6.66
N ILE A 218 -16.04 2.51 -6.00
CA ILE A 218 -16.57 3.74 -5.41
C ILE A 218 -15.80 4.95 -5.96
N GLU A 219 -16.54 5.97 -6.40
CA GLU A 219 -16.00 7.31 -6.67
C GLU A 219 -16.11 8.17 -5.41
N ILE A 220 -15.04 8.89 -5.06
CA ILE A 220 -14.94 9.75 -3.87
C ILE A 220 -14.68 11.19 -4.31
N ASP A 221 -15.49 12.12 -3.81
CA ASP A 221 -15.20 13.56 -3.81
C ASP A 221 -14.36 13.89 -2.58
N TYR A 222 -13.04 13.85 -2.72
CA TYR A 222 -12.08 14.12 -1.62
C TYR A 222 -12.28 15.50 -0.98
N LYS A 223 -12.89 16.45 -1.70
CA LYS A 223 -13.21 17.78 -1.18
C LYS A 223 -14.19 17.76 -0.02
N THR A 224 -15.17 16.85 -0.06
CA THR A 224 -16.25 16.78 0.94
C THR A 224 -16.34 15.42 1.65
N GLY A 225 -15.63 14.43 1.14
CA GLY A 225 -15.80 13.01 1.45
C GLY A 225 -17.04 12.37 0.80
N SER A 226 -17.86 13.11 0.05
CA SER A 226 -19.06 12.55 -0.59
C SER A 226 -18.67 11.42 -1.54
N SER A 227 -19.55 10.43 -1.72
CA SER A 227 -19.22 9.27 -2.55
C SER A 227 -20.42 8.73 -3.32
N SER A 228 -20.14 8.02 -4.40
CA SER A 228 -21.12 7.27 -5.19
C SER A 228 -20.55 5.92 -5.62
N LEU A 229 -21.41 4.97 -5.97
CA LEU A 229 -20.96 3.82 -6.76
C LEU A 229 -20.32 4.35 -8.03
N ALA A 230 -19.11 3.86 -8.34
CA ALA A 230 -18.40 4.25 -9.54
C ALA A 230 -19.32 4.00 -10.74
N SER A 231 -19.53 5.02 -11.56
CA SER A 231 -20.50 4.92 -12.65
C SER A 231 -19.98 3.88 -13.63
N SER A 232 -20.85 2.96 -14.03
CA SER A 232 -20.62 2.10 -15.20
C SER A 232 -20.74 2.91 -16.51
N THR A 233 -20.15 4.11 -16.55
CA THR A 233 -19.81 4.86 -17.75
C THR A 233 -18.66 4.14 -18.46
N VAL A 234 -18.97 2.92 -18.90
CA VAL A 234 -18.31 2.26 -20.01
C VAL A 234 -18.44 3.20 -21.18
N SER A 235 -17.41 4.02 -21.39
CA SER A 235 -17.30 4.84 -22.58
C SER A 235 -17.16 3.89 -23.75
N ALA A 236 -18.27 3.69 -24.47
CA ALA A 236 -18.37 2.87 -25.68
C ALA A 236 -17.66 3.52 -26.89
N THR A 237 -16.49 4.10 -26.63
CA THR A 237 -15.51 4.67 -27.57
C THR A 237 -14.20 3.87 -27.57
N GLY A 238 -14.02 2.92 -26.64
CA GLY A 238 -12.90 1.98 -26.67
C GLY A 238 -12.94 1.08 -27.91
N VAL A 239 -11.77 0.75 -28.45
CA VAL A 239 -11.67 -0.15 -29.61
C VAL A 239 -12.11 -1.55 -29.17
N LYS A 240 -12.99 -2.24 -29.90
CA LYS A 240 -13.39 -3.60 -29.50
C LYS A 240 -12.16 -4.51 -29.36
N GLY A 241 -11.95 -5.07 -28.17
CA GLY A 241 -10.78 -5.89 -27.82
C GLY A 241 -9.62 -5.14 -27.14
N ASP A 242 -9.73 -3.82 -26.98
CA ASP A 242 -8.85 -2.97 -26.14
C ASP A 242 -9.11 -3.28 -24.66
N ALA A 243 -8.56 -4.41 -24.21
CA ALA A 243 -8.81 -4.99 -22.90
C ALA A 243 -8.03 -4.28 -21.79
N ASN A 244 -6.91 -3.63 -22.14
CA ASN A 244 -6.12 -2.83 -21.19
C ASN A 244 -6.55 -1.35 -21.13
N GLY A 245 -7.35 -0.87 -22.08
CA GLY A 245 -7.82 0.52 -22.13
C GLY A 245 -6.82 1.51 -22.73
N ASP A 246 -5.79 1.05 -23.44
CA ASP A 246 -4.75 1.92 -24.02
C ASP A 246 -5.17 2.65 -25.32
N GLY A 247 -6.37 2.32 -25.84
CA GLY A 247 -6.93 2.87 -27.07
C GLY A 247 -6.59 2.07 -28.34
N TYR A 248 -5.78 1.01 -28.25
CA TYR A 248 -5.29 0.27 -29.42
C TYR A 248 -5.32 -1.25 -29.25
N LEU A 249 -6.19 -1.92 -30.02
CA LEU A 249 -6.19 -3.38 -30.15
C LEU A 249 -4.84 -3.94 -30.64
N ARG A 250 -4.10 -4.59 -29.73
CA ARG A 250 -2.72 -5.07 -29.88
C ARG A 250 -2.52 -6.42 -29.18
N ALA A 251 -1.29 -6.95 -29.26
CA ALA A 251 -0.93 -8.18 -28.54
C ALA A 251 -0.90 -8.00 -27.01
N SER A 252 -0.78 -6.76 -26.53
CA SER A 252 -0.89 -6.37 -25.12
C SER A 252 -2.25 -6.76 -24.53
N ASP A 253 -3.35 -6.61 -25.28
CA ASP A 253 -4.70 -6.95 -24.81
C ASP A 253 -4.90 -8.45 -24.59
N ALA A 254 -4.44 -9.26 -25.55
CA ALA A 254 -4.48 -10.70 -25.42
C ALA A 254 -3.65 -11.17 -24.21
N ALA A 255 -2.50 -10.54 -23.95
CA ALA A 255 -1.67 -10.79 -22.78
C ALA A 255 -2.33 -10.28 -21.47
N PHE A 256 -3.03 -9.15 -21.52
CA PHE A 256 -3.75 -8.56 -20.39
C PHE A 256 -4.89 -9.48 -19.93
N ILE A 257 -5.73 -9.97 -20.85
CA ILE A 257 -6.79 -10.94 -20.55
C ILE A 257 -6.19 -12.20 -19.92
N ALA A 258 -5.10 -12.74 -20.49
CA ALA A 258 -4.43 -13.92 -19.95
C ALA A 258 -3.86 -13.68 -18.53
N LYS A 259 -3.26 -12.51 -18.29
CA LYS A 259 -2.75 -12.09 -16.97
C LYS A 259 -3.88 -11.97 -15.95
N LYS A 260 -4.96 -11.25 -16.28
CA LYS A 260 -6.10 -11.05 -15.35
C LYS A 260 -6.86 -12.35 -15.06
N LEU A 261 -6.96 -13.28 -16.01
CA LEU A 261 -7.51 -14.61 -15.76
C LEU A 261 -6.61 -15.48 -14.87
N ALA A 262 -5.29 -15.35 -14.99
CA ALA A 262 -4.34 -16.03 -14.09
C ALA A 262 -4.39 -15.45 -12.67
N GLU A 263 -4.43 -14.13 -12.52
CA GLU A 263 -4.60 -13.44 -11.23
C GLU A 263 -5.92 -13.82 -10.55
N ALA A 264 -7.02 -13.87 -11.30
CA ALA A 264 -8.33 -14.34 -10.82
C ALA A 264 -8.31 -15.80 -10.35
N ALA A 265 -7.61 -16.69 -11.08
CA ALA A 265 -7.47 -18.08 -10.69
C ALA A 265 -6.63 -18.29 -9.40
N ILE A 266 -5.81 -17.31 -9.02
CA ILE A 266 -4.98 -17.33 -7.80
C ILE A 266 -5.70 -16.65 -6.63
N SER A 267 -6.30 -15.49 -6.87
CA SER A 267 -6.96 -14.66 -5.85
C SER A 267 -8.41 -15.06 -5.54
N GLY A 268 -9.08 -15.76 -6.44
CA GLY A 268 -10.52 -16.02 -6.38
C GLY A 268 -11.39 -14.84 -6.85
N ASN A 269 -10.79 -13.70 -7.21
CA ASN A 269 -11.51 -12.55 -7.74
C ASN A 269 -12.09 -12.85 -9.13
N SER A 270 -13.29 -12.33 -9.43
CA SER A 270 -13.95 -12.56 -10.72
C SER A 270 -13.52 -11.55 -11.78
N VAL A 271 -13.11 -12.04 -12.97
CA VAL A 271 -12.93 -11.22 -14.17
C VAL A 271 -14.31 -11.01 -14.81
N THR A 272 -14.81 -9.78 -14.82
CA THR A 272 -16.17 -9.47 -15.29
C THR A 272 -16.17 -8.40 -16.38
N ILE A 273 -17.19 -8.43 -17.23
CA ILE A 273 -17.41 -7.43 -18.29
C ILE A 273 -17.60 -6.02 -17.68
N ALA A 274 -18.14 -5.93 -16.46
CA ALA A 274 -18.20 -4.65 -15.74
C ALA A 274 -16.81 -4.05 -15.46
N LYS A 275 -15.79 -4.89 -15.19
CA LYS A 275 -14.42 -4.45 -14.95
C LYS A 275 -13.61 -4.25 -16.24
N TYR A 276 -13.82 -5.10 -17.25
CA TYR A 276 -13.12 -5.02 -18.54
C TYR A 276 -14.11 -5.12 -19.72
N PRO A 277 -14.83 -4.04 -20.05
CA PRO A 277 -15.96 -4.07 -20.98
C PRO A 277 -15.59 -4.46 -22.42
N ASN A 278 -14.35 -4.19 -22.83
CA ASN A 278 -13.84 -4.52 -24.16
C ASN A 278 -13.16 -5.90 -24.24
N ALA A 279 -13.03 -6.61 -23.12
CA ALA A 279 -12.30 -7.87 -23.03
C ALA A 279 -13.13 -9.11 -23.44
N ASP A 280 -14.46 -9.01 -23.48
CA ASP A 280 -15.31 -9.98 -24.18
C ASP A 280 -15.22 -9.69 -25.69
N TYR A 281 -14.24 -10.30 -26.34
CA TYR A 281 -13.96 -10.10 -27.74
C TYR A 281 -14.81 -11.02 -28.62
N ASN A 282 -15.16 -12.21 -28.13
CA ASN A 282 -15.95 -13.18 -28.88
C ASN A 282 -17.48 -12.92 -28.80
N ASN A 283 -17.92 -12.04 -27.89
CA ASN A 283 -19.32 -11.72 -27.54
C ASN A 283 -20.12 -12.92 -26.96
N ASP A 284 -19.49 -13.81 -26.19
CA ASP A 284 -20.15 -14.94 -25.53
C ASP A 284 -20.70 -14.61 -24.12
N GLY A 285 -20.45 -13.39 -23.64
CA GLY A 285 -20.90 -12.89 -22.33
C GLY A 285 -19.96 -13.26 -21.19
N LYS A 286 -18.76 -13.77 -21.47
CA LYS A 286 -17.74 -14.13 -20.47
C LYS A 286 -16.36 -13.72 -20.97
N ILE A 287 -15.52 -13.23 -20.07
CA ILE A 287 -14.11 -13.00 -20.38
C ILE A 287 -13.36 -14.30 -20.10
N THR A 288 -12.73 -14.87 -21.12
CA THR A 288 -12.06 -16.17 -21.04
C THR A 288 -10.77 -16.20 -21.86
N ALA A 289 -10.04 -17.32 -21.78
CA ALA A 289 -8.90 -17.55 -22.68
C ALA A 289 -9.30 -17.60 -24.17
N ALA A 290 -10.59 -17.79 -24.49
CA ALA A 290 -11.08 -17.74 -25.87
C ALA A 290 -10.99 -16.32 -26.46
N ASP A 291 -11.16 -15.28 -25.64
CA ASP A 291 -11.07 -13.88 -26.06
C ASP A 291 -9.64 -13.46 -26.37
N SER A 292 -8.72 -13.80 -25.47
CA SER A 292 -7.27 -13.67 -25.70
C SER A 292 -6.85 -14.38 -27.00
N ALA A 293 -7.32 -15.61 -27.22
CA ALA A 293 -7.05 -16.36 -28.44
C ALA A 293 -7.72 -15.75 -29.69
N ALA A 294 -8.90 -15.16 -29.57
CA ALA A 294 -9.63 -14.52 -30.66
C ALA A 294 -8.98 -13.19 -31.09
N ILE A 295 -8.50 -12.38 -30.14
CA ILE A 295 -7.68 -11.18 -30.40
C ILE A 295 -6.38 -11.59 -31.12
N ALA A 296 -5.66 -12.59 -30.58
CA ALA A 296 -4.42 -13.07 -31.19
C ALA A 296 -4.65 -13.58 -32.63
N LYS A 297 -5.76 -14.29 -32.88
CA LYS A 297 -6.16 -14.77 -34.20
C LYS A 297 -6.53 -13.63 -35.16
N TYR A 298 -7.24 -12.60 -34.68
CA TYR A 298 -7.55 -11.41 -35.46
C TYR A 298 -6.27 -10.68 -35.89
N LEU A 299 -5.36 -10.41 -34.95
CA LEU A 299 -4.08 -9.75 -35.24
C LEU A 299 -3.22 -10.56 -36.22
N ALA A 300 -3.16 -11.90 -36.05
CA ALA A 300 -2.48 -12.77 -37.01
C ALA A 300 -3.10 -12.69 -38.42
N SER A 301 -4.43 -12.57 -38.53
CA SER A 301 -5.12 -12.43 -39.83
C SER A 301 -4.84 -11.10 -40.54
N LYS A 302 -4.46 -10.05 -39.80
CA LYS A 302 -4.06 -8.75 -40.36
C LYS A 302 -2.62 -8.74 -40.89
N ASN A 303 -1.76 -9.64 -40.40
CA ASN A 303 -0.35 -9.74 -40.79
C ASN A 303 -0.08 -10.74 -41.94
N VAL A 304 -1.07 -11.02 -42.79
CA VAL A 304 -0.89 -11.91 -43.96
C VAL A 304 -0.42 -11.08 -45.18
N PRO A 305 0.83 -11.23 -45.66
CA PRO A 305 1.19 -10.74 -46.98
C PRO A 305 0.42 -11.54 -48.05
N VAL A 306 -0.23 -10.84 -48.97
CA VAL A 306 -1.02 -11.43 -50.05
C VAL A 306 -0.13 -12.31 -50.93
N VAL A 307 -0.40 -13.61 -50.96
CA VAL A 307 0.13 -14.53 -51.98
C VAL A 307 -1.01 -15.33 -52.59
N THR A 308 -1.09 -15.25 -53.91
CA THR A 308 -2.21 -15.71 -54.74
C THR A 308 -2.33 -17.24 -54.78
N THR A 309 -3.57 -17.70 -54.90
CA THR A 309 -3.96 -19.12 -54.96
C THR A 309 -3.26 -19.95 -56.05
N THR A 310 -2.78 -21.14 -55.70
CA THR A 310 -2.93 -22.35 -56.54
C THR A 310 -3.29 -23.56 -55.67
N LYS A 311 -4.02 -24.53 -56.25
CA LYS A 311 -4.84 -25.53 -55.54
C LYS A 311 -4.34 -26.95 -55.82
N LYS A 312 -3.99 -27.75 -54.79
CA LYS A 312 -3.91 -29.22 -54.90
C LYS A 312 -3.98 -30.01 -53.57
N THR A 313 -5.17 -30.55 -53.32
CA THR A 313 -5.50 -31.97 -53.03
C THR A 313 -4.50 -32.89 -52.27
N THR A 314 -4.88 -33.23 -51.02
CA THR A 314 -4.74 -34.49 -50.25
C THR A 314 -3.63 -35.53 -50.53
N THR A 315 -2.91 -35.97 -49.47
CA THR A 315 -2.87 -37.37 -48.89
C THR A 315 -1.66 -37.49 -47.92
N PRO A 316 -1.70 -38.29 -46.81
CA PRO A 316 -0.69 -38.20 -45.74
C PRO A 316 0.38 -39.30 -45.74
N THR A 317 1.67 -38.92 -45.71
CA THR A 317 2.89 -39.73 -45.43
C THR A 317 4.11 -38.80 -45.42
N THR A 318 5.26 -38.98 -44.74
CA THR A 318 5.81 -40.01 -43.82
C THR A 318 6.68 -39.31 -42.74
N LYS A 319 7.04 -39.97 -41.64
CA LYS A 319 8.10 -39.50 -40.71
C LYS A 319 9.49 -39.50 -41.40
N THR A 320 10.22 -38.39 -41.37
CA THR A 320 11.70 -38.39 -41.48
C THR A 320 12.31 -37.29 -40.62
N THR A 321 13.28 -37.67 -39.78
CA THR A 321 14.05 -36.78 -38.91
C THR A 321 15.05 -35.95 -39.71
N VAL A 322 15.09 -34.64 -39.50
CA VAL A 322 16.24 -33.80 -39.91
C VAL A 322 16.68 -32.94 -38.73
N LYS A 323 17.90 -33.19 -38.23
CA LYS A 323 18.60 -32.27 -37.33
C LYS A 323 19.17 -31.12 -38.16
N THR A 324 18.79 -29.89 -37.83
CA THR A 324 19.61 -28.72 -38.18
C THR A 324 19.68 -27.78 -36.99
N THR A 325 20.89 -27.55 -36.50
CA THR A 325 21.19 -26.63 -35.40
C THR A 325 21.10 -25.19 -35.87
N LYS A 326 20.44 -24.32 -35.08
CA LYS A 326 20.72 -22.88 -35.10
C LYS A 326 20.75 -22.35 -33.67
N LYS A 327 21.75 -21.51 -33.42
CA LYS A 327 22.21 -21.10 -32.09
C LYS A 327 21.43 -19.87 -31.65
N THR A 328 20.64 -20.00 -30.58
CA THR A 328 19.96 -18.87 -29.92
C THR A 328 20.55 -18.71 -28.53
N THR A 329 20.94 -17.48 -28.18
CA THR A 329 21.55 -17.16 -26.89
C THR A 329 20.50 -17.23 -25.78
N THR A 330 20.63 -18.19 -24.88
CA THR A 330 19.72 -18.37 -23.76
C THR A 330 20.08 -17.44 -22.60
N THR A 331 19.26 -16.43 -22.32
CA THR A 331 19.26 -15.77 -21.01
C THR A 331 18.31 -16.57 -20.12
N THR A 332 18.88 -17.43 -19.26
CA THR A 332 18.10 -18.28 -18.35
C THR A 332 17.49 -17.49 -17.19
N VAL A 333 16.18 -17.28 -17.24
CA VAL A 333 15.38 -17.01 -16.02
C VAL A 333 15.23 -18.35 -15.29
N LYS A 334 15.71 -18.44 -14.04
CA LYS A 334 15.54 -19.65 -13.23
C LYS A 334 14.06 -19.84 -12.90
N SER A 335 13.47 -20.95 -13.35
CA SER A 335 12.11 -21.34 -12.96
C SER A 335 12.07 -21.73 -11.48
N VAL A 336 11.27 -21.04 -10.68
CA VAL A 336 10.97 -21.46 -9.30
C VAL A 336 10.20 -22.79 -9.36
N PRO A 337 10.61 -23.83 -8.60
CA PRO A 337 9.92 -25.11 -8.62
C PRO A 337 8.55 -25.03 -7.94
N SER A 338 7.58 -25.76 -8.49
CA SER A 338 6.19 -25.81 -7.99
C SER A 338 6.04 -26.48 -6.63
N VAL A 339 7.03 -27.26 -6.19
CA VAL A 339 7.08 -27.95 -4.90
C VAL A 339 8.35 -27.54 -4.14
N VAL A 340 8.17 -27.26 -2.85
CA VAL A 340 9.23 -26.98 -1.88
C VAL A 340 9.05 -27.86 -0.64
N TYR A 341 10.07 -27.90 0.21
CA TYR A 341 10.13 -28.74 1.39
C TYR A 341 10.12 -27.90 2.67
N ILE A 342 9.27 -28.25 3.64
CA ILE A 342 9.13 -27.56 4.92
C ILE A 342 9.38 -28.53 6.08
N THR A 343 9.77 -28.02 7.25
CA THR A 343 9.75 -28.81 8.49
C THR A 343 8.48 -28.52 9.30
N LYS A 344 8.09 -29.40 10.21
CA LYS A 344 6.82 -29.29 10.96
C LYS A 344 6.68 -28.01 11.80
N THR A 345 7.81 -27.39 12.18
CA THR A 345 7.89 -26.22 13.07
C THR A 345 8.83 -25.13 12.56
N GLY A 346 9.25 -25.17 11.28
CA GLY A 346 10.24 -24.25 10.74
C GLY A 346 9.63 -23.03 10.07
N LYS A 347 10.14 -21.83 10.36
CA LYS A 347 9.80 -20.56 9.69
C LYS A 347 10.30 -20.45 8.23
N ARG A 348 10.79 -21.54 7.62
CA ARG A 348 11.45 -21.51 6.29
C ARG A 348 11.09 -22.69 5.39
N TYR A 349 11.08 -22.44 4.08
CA TYR A 349 10.98 -23.48 3.04
C TYR A 349 12.31 -23.72 2.34
N HIS A 350 12.46 -24.92 1.77
CA HIS A 350 13.71 -25.44 1.23
C HIS A 350 13.49 -26.03 -0.17
N TYR A 351 14.43 -25.78 -1.08
CA TYR A 351 14.38 -26.34 -2.45
C TYR A 351 14.85 -27.81 -2.55
N ASN A 352 15.25 -28.42 -1.44
CA ASN A 352 15.75 -29.80 -1.37
C ASN A 352 15.44 -30.42 0.01
N SER A 353 14.87 -31.63 0.03
CA SER A 353 14.54 -32.42 1.23
C SER A 353 15.75 -32.90 2.04
N LYS A 354 16.97 -32.62 1.60
CA LYS A 354 18.23 -32.96 2.31
C LYS A 354 18.98 -31.74 2.86
N CYS A 355 18.36 -30.55 2.88
CA CYS A 355 18.92 -29.40 3.57
C CYS A 355 19.11 -29.74 5.08
N ASN A 356 20.28 -29.51 5.66
CA ASN A 356 20.53 -29.51 7.12
C ASN A 356 20.06 -30.74 7.97
N GLY A 357 19.82 -31.90 7.36
CA GLY A 357 19.61 -33.18 8.08
C GLY A 357 18.30 -33.35 8.87
N GLY A 358 17.33 -32.44 8.73
CA GLY A 358 16.02 -32.55 9.37
C GLY A 358 15.03 -33.49 8.66
N THR A 359 13.84 -33.67 9.26
CA THR A 359 12.70 -34.34 8.61
C THR A 359 11.88 -33.32 7.84
N TYR A 360 11.69 -33.57 6.54
CA TYR A 360 11.05 -32.65 5.60
C TYR A 360 9.76 -33.22 5.00
N TYR A 361 8.81 -32.32 4.73
CA TYR A 361 7.52 -32.60 4.11
C TYR A 361 7.34 -31.72 2.87
N GLU A 362 6.73 -32.26 1.82
CA GLU A 362 6.42 -31.51 0.60
C GLU A 362 5.27 -30.52 0.82
N CYS A 363 5.39 -29.35 0.21
CA CYS A 363 4.44 -28.25 0.25
C CYS A 363 4.47 -27.53 -1.11
N SER A 364 3.35 -26.98 -1.58
CA SER A 364 3.43 -26.10 -2.75
C SER A 364 4.20 -24.82 -2.40
N TYR A 365 4.85 -24.21 -3.39
CA TYR A 365 5.53 -22.91 -3.18
C TYR A 365 4.54 -21.84 -2.68
N ALA A 366 3.34 -21.79 -3.27
CA ALA A 366 2.29 -20.84 -2.88
C ALA A 366 1.82 -21.03 -1.43
N ASP A 367 1.63 -22.28 -0.98
CA ASP A 367 1.26 -22.58 0.41
C ASP A 367 2.38 -22.26 1.41
N ALA A 368 3.64 -22.33 0.98
CA ALA A 368 4.76 -21.91 1.83
C ALA A 368 4.78 -20.40 2.02
N ILE A 369 4.61 -19.62 0.94
CA ILE A 369 4.50 -18.15 1.02
C ILE A 369 3.26 -17.73 1.81
N LYS A 370 2.10 -18.36 1.59
CA LYS A 370 0.86 -18.09 2.34
C LYS A 370 0.96 -18.39 3.84
N LYS A 371 1.92 -19.22 4.26
CA LYS A 371 2.25 -19.51 5.67
C LYS A 371 3.36 -18.61 6.23
N GLY A 372 3.73 -17.53 5.53
CA GLY A 372 4.81 -16.62 5.94
C GLY A 372 6.21 -17.25 5.90
N LEU A 373 6.39 -18.39 5.24
CA LEU A 373 7.67 -19.10 5.23
C LEU A 373 8.65 -18.42 4.26
N THR A 374 9.85 -18.11 4.73
CA THR A 374 10.92 -17.50 3.92
C THR A 374 11.86 -18.56 3.31
N PRO A 375 12.56 -18.27 2.21
CA PRO A 375 13.50 -19.23 1.64
C PRO A 375 14.68 -19.54 2.58
N CYS A 376 15.13 -20.80 2.57
CA CYS A 376 16.35 -21.18 3.27
C CYS A 376 17.61 -20.73 2.50
N ASN A 377 18.36 -19.80 3.08
CA ASN A 377 19.59 -19.20 2.52
C ASN A 377 20.67 -20.23 2.09
N LYS A 378 20.65 -21.47 2.63
CA LYS A 378 21.56 -22.56 2.22
C LYS A 378 21.07 -23.36 1.00
N CYS A 379 19.77 -23.36 0.76
CA CYS A 379 19.11 -24.10 -0.32
C CYS A 379 18.84 -23.22 -1.57
N VAL A 380 18.95 -21.88 -1.46
CA VAL A 380 19.00 -20.95 -2.61
C VAL A 380 20.43 -20.96 -3.19
N LYS A 381 20.63 -21.50 -4.40
CA LYS A 381 21.86 -21.37 -5.20
C LYS A 381 21.55 -21.25 -6.69
#